data_AF-A0A7W8ZRI4-F1
#
_entry.id   AF-A0A7W8ZRI4-F1
#
_cell.length_a   1.000
_cell.length_b   1.000
_cell.length_c   1.000
_cell.angle_alpha   90.00
_cell.angle_beta   90.00
_cell.angle_gamma   90.00
#
_symmetry.space_group_name_H-M   'P 1'
#
loop_
_entity.id
_entity.type
_entity.pdbx_description
1 polymer ?
#
loop_
_entity_poly.entity_id
_entity_poly.type
_entity_poly.pdbx_seq_one_letter_code
_entity_poly.pdbx_strand_id
1 'polypeptide(L)'
;MIMLINIIFLVLILRLSFEKRIIESVLKKDWPVLLLVQHVLFWVIFSFVNVYFYISFVGLPSSIYCILIALICNAFIYYISFNKLVPEFYITKNYAQYILYTILIFVIFSLTRILIEPEITTGPHGGIEQGLLFIFIYTSHGICILVSGLLGISKHKFIIENDLILLESIKKETDMNLLKSKVNPHFLLNTLNNIYAIGDNINELQSQSVLNLSQLLQYTIYETDHKRISISKELQMIKALTGLYQLKHGNALNIQFDFIEEDWMDEVEIPPAVFLTLYENALKHSAIGNDPEAWIQVNIMLEGDKMRFIVQNSISGSDEINVHYEYKGIGLTLIRQLMNIEIGTDNYSLQTDAQGKVYQAELSLKL
;
A
#
# COMPACT_ATOMS: atom_id res chain seq x y z
N MET A 1 12.98 -8.33 47.41
CA MET A 1 13.97 -7.64 46.54
C MET A 1 14.19 -8.37 45.22
N ILE A 2 14.50 -9.67 45.22
CA ILE A 2 14.75 -10.48 44.00
C ILE A 2 13.52 -10.59 43.09
N MET A 3 12.31 -10.71 43.65
CA MET A 3 11.08 -10.80 42.84
C MET A 3 10.75 -9.48 42.11
N LEU A 4 11.05 -8.34 42.74
CA LEU A 4 10.90 -7.02 42.12
C LEU A 4 11.91 -6.84 40.98
N ILE A 5 13.14 -7.33 41.17
CA ILE A 5 14.19 -7.35 40.15
C ILE A 5 13.76 -8.23 38.96
N ASN A 6 13.17 -9.40 39.20
CA ASN A 6 12.67 -10.28 38.13
C ASN A 6 11.51 -9.67 37.34
N ILE A 7 10.58 -8.96 38.02
CA ILE A 7 9.48 -8.25 37.36
C ILE A 7 10.03 -7.07 36.54
N ILE A 8 10.98 -6.30 37.08
CA ILE A 8 11.66 -5.22 36.34
C ILE A 8 12.40 -5.79 35.13
N PHE A 9 13.08 -6.92 35.28
CA PHE A 9 13.81 -7.58 34.19
C PHE A 9 12.87 -8.11 33.10
N LEU A 10 11.71 -8.68 33.49
CA LEU A 10 10.66 -9.10 32.56
C LEU A 10 10.09 -7.91 31.78
N VAL A 11 9.81 -6.79 32.47
CA VAL A 11 9.34 -5.55 31.84
C VAL A 11 10.42 -4.94 30.94
N LEU A 12 11.70 -5.05 31.31
CA LEU A 12 12.83 -4.56 30.51
C LEU A 12 13.00 -5.40 29.24
N ILE A 13 12.88 -6.73 29.33
CA ILE A 13 12.91 -7.65 28.17
C ILE A 13 11.70 -7.40 27.27
N LEU A 14 10.51 -7.21 27.84
CA LEU A 14 9.31 -6.80 27.09
C LEU A 14 9.57 -5.47 26.37
N ARG A 15 10.09 -4.46 27.07
CA ARG A 15 10.43 -3.14 26.49
C ARG A 15 11.49 -3.23 25.38
N LEU A 16 12.51 -4.06 25.55
CA LEU A 16 13.54 -4.31 24.52
C LEU A 16 12.96 -5.08 23.32
N SER A 17 11.99 -5.97 23.54
CA SER A 17 11.25 -6.60 22.43
C SER A 17 10.35 -5.62 21.65
N PHE A 18 10.12 -4.41 22.20
CA PHE A 18 9.42 -3.31 21.55
C PHE A 18 10.35 -2.28 20.87
N GLU A 19 11.66 -2.54 20.76
CA GLU A 19 12.54 -1.67 19.98
C GLU A 19 12.25 -1.77 18.47
N LYS A 20 11.91 -0.63 17.88
CA LYS A 20 11.44 -0.49 16.49
C LYS A 20 12.37 -1.15 15.46
N ARG A 21 13.70 -1.08 15.67
CA ARG A 21 14.71 -1.69 14.79
C ARG A 21 14.71 -3.22 14.81
N ILE A 22 14.56 -3.82 15.99
CA ILE A 22 14.51 -5.29 16.14
C ILE A 22 13.18 -5.80 15.62
N ILE A 23 12.11 -5.06 15.90
CA ILE A 23 10.76 -5.30 15.36
C ILE A 23 10.79 -5.30 13.82
N GLU A 24 11.30 -4.25 13.19
CA GLU A 24 11.33 -4.15 11.71
C GLU A 24 12.20 -5.24 11.05
N SER A 25 13.27 -5.68 11.71
CA SER A 25 14.16 -6.74 11.22
C SER A 25 13.60 -8.15 11.38
N VAL A 26 12.88 -8.43 12.48
CA VAL A 26 12.39 -9.78 12.83
C VAL A 26 10.97 -10.02 12.28
N LEU A 27 10.12 -8.99 12.25
CA LEU A 27 8.74 -9.13 11.80
C LEU A 27 8.58 -9.27 10.29
N LYS A 28 9.59 -8.90 9.49
CA LYS A 28 9.53 -9.07 8.03
C LYS A 28 9.50 -10.53 7.54
N LYS A 29 9.79 -11.51 8.41
CA LYS A 29 9.82 -12.92 7.98
C LYS A 29 9.23 -13.94 8.95
N ASP A 30 9.42 -13.79 10.27
CA ASP A 30 9.12 -14.86 11.24
C ASP A 30 8.38 -14.36 12.50
N TRP A 31 7.46 -13.40 12.37
CA TRP A 31 6.66 -12.90 13.50
C TRP A 31 5.91 -13.99 14.31
N PRO A 32 5.41 -15.11 13.74
CA PRO A 32 4.75 -16.15 14.52
C PRO A 32 5.75 -16.88 15.43
N VAL A 33 7.01 -17.00 14.99
CA VAL A 33 8.10 -17.62 15.76
C VAL A 33 8.47 -16.72 16.94
N LEU A 34 8.56 -15.41 16.73
CA LEU A 34 8.80 -14.45 17.81
C LEU A 34 7.70 -14.51 18.88
N LEU A 35 6.44 -14.53 18.45
CA LEU A 35 5.30 -14.64 19.34
C LEU A 35 5.30 -15.98 20.12
N LEU A 36 5.63 -17.09 19.45
CA LEU A 36 5.81 -18.39 20.09
C LEU A 36 6.90 -18.36 21.18
N VAL A 37 8.06 -17.76 20.88
CA VAL A 37 9.16 -17.62 21.83
C VAL A 37 8.72 -16.79 23.05
N GLN A 38 7.97 -15.70 22.84
CA GLN A 38 7.43 -14.88 23.92
C GLN A 38 6.45 -15.67 24.82
N HIS A 39 5.56 -16.48 24.23
CA HIS A 39 4.67 -17.36 24.98
C HIS A 39 5.44 -18.38 25.83
N VAL A 40 6.42 -19.07 25.24
CA VAL A 40 7.23 -20.09 25.93
C VAL A 40 8.01 -19.44 27.07
N LEU A 41 8.69 -18.33 26.81
CA LEU A 41 9.48 -17.60 27.81
C LEU A 41 8.60 -17.12 28.97
N PHE A 42 7.41 -16.57 28.68
CA PHE A 42 6.45 -16.18 29.71
C PHE A 42 6.05 -17.37 30.59
N TRP A 43 5.63 -18.49 30.01
CA TRP A 43 5.18 -19.65 30.77
C TRP A 43 6.29 -20.30 31.61
N VAL A 44 7.52 -20.34 31.10
CA VAL A 44 8.69 -20.85 31.85
C VAL A 44 8.94 -19.97 33.08
N ILE A 45 9.00 -18.65 32.92
CA ILE A 45 9.25 -17.72 34.03
C ILE A 45 8.07 -17.73 35.01
N PHE A 46 6.84 -17.70 34.50
CA PHE A 46 5.64 -17.69 35.31
C PHE A 46 5.53 -18.95 36.18
N SER A 47 5.82 -20.12 35.60
CA SER A 47 5.80 -21.39 36.33
C SER A 47 6.87 -21.43 37.41
N PHE A 48 8.10 -20.98 37.10
CA PHE A 48 9.18 -20.91 38.08
C PHE A 48 8.82 -20.01 39.27
N VAL A 49 8.25 -18.83 39.02
CA VAL A 49 7.81 -17.89 40.07
C VAL A 49 6.71 -18.51 40.95
N ASN A 50 5.72 -19.18 40.35
CA ASN A 50 4.66 -19.86 41.11
C ASN A 50 5.22 -20.99 41.97
N VAL A 51 6.09 -21.85 41.42
CA VAL A 51 6.72 -22.95 42.17
C VAL A 51 7.49 -22.41 43.38
N TYR A 52 8.33 -21.39 43.19
CA TYR A 52 9.09 -20.77 44.28
C TYR A 52 8.16 -20.21 45.36
N PHE A 53 7.10 -19.50 44.97
CA PHE A 53 6.19 -18.85 45.91
C PHE A 53 5.40 -19.87 46.74
N TYR A 54 4.75 -20.85 46.11
CA TYR A 54 3.95 -21.84 46.84
C TYR A 54 4.79 -22.74 47.74
N ILE A 55 6.01 -23.14 47.34
CA ILE A 55 6.91 -23.89 48.22
C ILE A 55 7.29 -23.06 49.45
N SER A 56 7.53 -21.76 49.28
CA SER A 56 7.96 -20.87 50.37
C SER A 56 6.86 -20.57 51.38
N PHE A 57 5.61 -20.44 50.95
CA PHE A 57 4.49 -19.97 51.79
C PHE A 57 3.49 -21.07 52.21
N VAL A 58 3.42 -22.19 51.48
CA VAL A 58 2.52 -23.32 51.79
C VAL A 58 3.30 -24.55 52.27
N GLY A 59 4.52 -24.74 51.79
CA GLY A 59 5.36 -25.89 52.14
C GLY A 59 4.93 -27.19 51.45
N LEU A 60 5.80 -28.21 51.56
CA LEU A 60 5.54 -29.54 51.01
C LEU A 60 4.78 -30.41 52.02
N PRO A 61 3.83 -31.27 51.56
CA PRO A 61 3.53 -31.61 50.16
C PRO A 61 2.41 -30.77 49.51
N SER A 62 1.63 -30.02 50.30
CA SER A 62 0.43 -29.28 49.85
C SER A 62 0.70 -28.32 48.68
N SER A 63 1.90 -27.72 48.61
CA SER A 63 2.27 -26.81 47.52
C SER A 63 2.12 -27.42 46.13
N ILE A 64 2.31 -28.74 45.96
CA ILE A 64 2.22 -29.39 44.63
C ILE A 64 0.81 -29.24 44.05
N TYR A 65 -0.21 -29.46 44.87
CA TYR A 65 -1.61 -29.34 44.48
C TYR A 65 -1.96 -27.88 44.13
N CYS A 66 -1.56 -26.93 44.98
CA CYS A 66 -1.78 -25.50 44.75
C CYS A 66 -1.13 -25.00 43.46
N ILE A 67 0.11 -25.44 43.17
CA ILE A 67 0.84 -25.06 41.95
C ILE A 67 0.10 -25.54 40.70
N LEU A 68 -0.34 -26.81 40.69
CA LEU A 68 -1.03 -27.38 39.52
C LEU A 68 -2.33 -26.61 39.23
N ILE A 69 -3.14 -26.34 40.24
CA ILE A 69 -4.37 -25.57 40.08
C ILE A 69 -4.06 -24.13 39.66
N ALA A 70 -3.06 -23.48 40.26
CA ALA A 70 -2.65 -22.13 39.90
C ALA A 70 -2.27 -22.04 38.42
N LEU A 71 -1.49 -22.98 37.92
CA LEU A 71 -1.08 -23.03 36.52
C LEU A 71 -2.27 -23.29 35.58
N ILE A 72 -3.15 -24.22 35.93
CA ILE A 72 -4.34 -24.54 35.12
C ILE A 72 -5.28 -23.32 35.05
N CYS A 73 -5.64 -22.73 36.18
CA CYS A 73 -6.52 -21.56 36.23
C CYS A 73 -5.94 -20.38 35.43
N ASN A 74 -4.66 -20.06 35.67
CA ASN A 74 -4.00 -18.98 34.96
C ASN A 74 -3.84 -19.27 33.46
N ALA A 75 -3.64 -20.53 33.05
CA ALA A 75 -3.62 -20.92 31.65
C ALA A 75 -4.97 -20.68 30.97
N PHE A 76 -6.07 -21.05 31.62
CA PHE A 76 -7.40 -20.76 31.10
C PHE A 76 -7.63 -19.26 30.93
N ILE A 77 -7.33 -18.44 31.96
CA ILE A 77 -7.47 -16.99 31.86
C ILE A 77 -6.63 -16.43 30.71
N TYR A 78 -5.37 -16.85 30.62
CA TYR A 78 -4.44 -16.40 29.60
C TYR A 78 -4.96 -16.71 28.19
N TYR A 79 -5.34 -17.95 27.91
CA TYR A 79 -5.74 -18.36 26.57
C TYR A 79 -7.13 -17.83 26.19
N ILE A 80 -8.06 -17.72 27.13
CA ILE A 80 -9.36 -17.08 26.89
C ILE A 80 -9.14 -15.60 26.54
N SER A 81 -8.31 -14.91 27.31
CA SER A 81 -7.99 -13.49 27.07
C SER A 81 -7.30 -13.31 25.72
N PHE A 82 -6.26 -14.09 25.44
CA PHE A 82 -5.45 -13.98 24.23
C PHE A 82 -6.21 -14.36 22.94
N ASN A 83 -6.90 -15.50 22.94
CA ASN A 83 -7.51 -16.06 21.71
C ASN A 83 -8.94 -15.57 21.47
N LYS A 84 -9.68 -15.12 22.49
CA LYS A 84 -11.09 -14.76 22.35
C LYS A 84 -11.34 -13.27 22.64
N LEU A 85 -10.99 -12.78 23.84
CA LEU A 85 -11.30 -11.40 24.19
C LEU A 85 -10.51 -10.41 23.32
N VAL A 86 -9.20 -10.52 23.26
CA VAL A 86 -8.39 -9.55 22.52
C VAL A 86 -8.81 -9.42 21.04
N PRO A 87 -8.96 -10.51 20.25
CA PRO A 87 -9.41 -10.39 18.85
C PRO A 87 -10.77 -9.72 18.71
N GLU A 88 -11.76 -10.17 19.47
CA GLU A 88 -13.15 -9.73 19.34
C GLU A 88 -13.29 -8.24 19.68
N PHE A 89 -12.59 -7.77 20.71
CA PHE A 89 -12.67 -6.39 21.17
C PHE A 89 -11.72 -5.43 20.47
N TYR A 90 -10.63 -5.94 19.87
CA TYR A 90 -9.78 -5.14 18.98
C TYR A 90 -10.54 -4.78 17.69
N ILE A 91 -11.35 -5.71 17.16
CA ILE A 91 -12.13 -5.52 15.94
C ILE A 91 -13.38 -4.66 16.21
N THR A 92 -14.16 -4.99 17.24
CA THR A 92 -15.44 -4.31 17.54
C THR A 92 -15.28 -2.95 18.20
N LYS A 93 -14.09 -2.62 18.74
CA LYS A 93 -13.78 -1.40 19.50
C LYS A 93 -14.66 -1.15 20.73
N ASN A 94 -15.38 -2.17 21.21
CA ASN A 94 -16.24 -2.06 22.39
C ASN A 94 -15.46 -2.30 23.69
N TYR A 95 -14.69 -1.29 24.12
CA TYR A 95 -13.82 -1.39 25.30
C TYR A 95 -14.58 -1.64 26.61
N ALA A 96 -15.84 -1.19 26.72
CA ALA A 96 -16.64 -1.40 27.92
C ALA A 96 -16.96 -2.88 28.15
N GLN A 97 -17.34 -3.61 27.09
CA GLN A 97 -17.58 -5.05 27.18
C GLN A 97 -16.29 -5.84 27.43
N TYR A 98 -15.15 -5.43 26.84
CA TYR A 98 -13.85 -6.02 27.14
C TYR A 98 -13.50 -5.94 28.63
N ILE A 99 -13.63 -4.75 29.22
CA ILE A 99 -13.37 -4.54 30.64
C ILE A 99 -14.31 -5.38 31.50
N LEU A 100 -15.61 -5.39 31.16
CA LEU A 100 -16.61 -6.18 31.89
C LEU A 100 -16.28 -7.68 31.88
N TYR A 101 -15.99 -8.27 30.72
CA TYR A 101 -15.69 -9.69 30.63
C TYR A 101 -14.33 -10.05 31.27
N THR A 102 -13.35 -9.14 31.19
CA THR A 102 -12.05 -9.32 31.85
C THR A 102 -12.21 -9.34 33.38
N ILE A 103 -13.01 -8.41 33.93
CA ILE A 103 -13.35 -8.39 35.36
C ILE A 103 -14.12 -9.65 35.74
N LEU A 104 -15.09 -10.08 34.93
CA LEU A 104 -15.89 -11.27 35.20
C LEU A 104 -15.03 -12.54 35.25
N ILE A 105 -14.11 -12.71 34.29
CA ILE A 105 -13.13 -13.81 34.29
C ILE A 105 -12.25 -13.73 35.54
N PHE A 106 -11.71 -12.55 35.85
CA PHE A 106 -10.87 -12.35 37.03
C PHE A 106 -11.59 -12.75 38.32
N VAL A 107 -12.83 -12.31 38.50
CA VAL A 107 -13.65 -12.61 39.69
C VAL A 107 -14.00 -14.09 39.76
N ILE A 108 -14.47 -14.69 38.66
CA ILE A 108 -14.86 -16.12 38.63
C ILE A 108 -13.67 -17.01 39.00
N PHE A 109 -12.52 -16.83 38.37
CA PHE A 109 -11.35 -17.66 38.66
C PHE A 109 -10.78 -17.40 40.06
N SER A 110 -10.84 -16.15 40.54
CA SER A 110 -10.47 -15.83 41.92
C SER A 110 -11.37 -16.53 42.95
N LEU A 111 -12.68 -16.54 42.74
CA LEU A 111 -13.62 -17.23 43.63
C LEU A 111 -13.43 -18.75 43.58
N THR A 112 -13.26 -19.33 42.39
CA THR A 112 -12.98 -20.76 42.20
C THR A 112 -11.73 -21.18 42.97
N ARG A 113 -10.68 -20.36 42.92
CA ARG A 113 -9.42 -20.58 43.65
C ARG A 113 -9.63 -20.60 45.18
N ILE A 114 -10.42 -19.66 45.70
CA ILE A 114 -10.73 -19.59 47.14
C ILE A 114 -11.52 -20.82 47.61
N LEU A 115 -12.43 -21.33 46.78
CA LEU A 115 -13.27 -22.48 47.12
C LEU A 115 -12.53 -23.81 47.06
N ILE A 116 -11.60 -23.99 46.11
CA ILE A 116 -10.93 -25.27 45.86
C ILE A 116 -9.68 -25.45 46.74
N GLU A 117 -9.06 -24.36 47.19
CA GLU A 117 -7.83 -24.40 47.98
C GLU A 117 -8.08 -23.93 49.43
N PRO A 118 -8.61 -24.81 50.30
CA PRO A 118 -8.89 -24.46 51.68
C PRO A 118 -7.61 -24.08 52.43
N GLU A 119 -6.45 -24.61 52.04
CA GLU A 119 -5.13 -24.30 52.62
C GLU A 119 -4.78 -22.81 52.56
N ILE A 120 -5.34 -22.05 51.61
CA ILE A 120 -5.17 -20.59 51.55
C ILE A 120 -5.94 -19.89 52.66
N THR A 121 -7.10 -20.44 53.07
CA THR A 121 -8.01 -19.80 54.02
C THR A 121 -7.89 -20.36 55.44
N THR A 122 -7.53 -21.63 55.58
CA THR A 122 -7.45 -22.37 56.85
C THR A 122 -6.08 -22.99 57.11
N GLY A 123 -5.08 -22.69 56.27
CA GLY A 123 -3.72 -23.19 56.44
C GLY A 123 -3.06 -22.75 57.76
N PRO A 124 -1.96 -23.41 58.14
CA PRO A 124 -1.27 -23.19 59.44
C PRO A 124 -0.70 -21.77 59.61
N HIS A 125 -0.63 -21.01 58.52
CA HIS A 125 -0.01 -19.69 58.41
C HIS A 125 -1.04 -18.56 58.58
N GLY A 126 -1.47 -18.27 59.82
CA GLY A 126 -2.41 -17.17 60.10
C GLY A 126 -1.83 -15.77 59.90
N GLY A 127 -2.68 -14.79 59.57
CA GLY A 127 -2.33 -13.36 59.60
C GLY A 127 -1.65 -12.85 58.32
N ILE A 128 -0.41 -12.36 58.41
CA ILE A 128 0.27 -11.65 57.30
C ILE A 128 0.56 -12.59 56.12
N GLU A 129 0.97 -13.84 56.39
CA GLU A 129 1.34 -14.81 55.36
C GLU A 129 0.13 -15.20 54.48
N GLN A 130 -1.04 -15.40 55.08
CA GLN A 130 -2.32 -15.54 54.37
C GLN A 130 -2.63 -14.33 53.48
N GLY A 131 -2.45 -13.10 53.98
CA GLY A 131 -2.65 -11.89 53.19
C GLY A 131 -1.74 -11.82 51.97
N LEU A 132 -0.48 -12.22 52.11
CA LEU A 132 0.49 -12.27 51.01
C LEU A 132 0.12 -13.32 49.95
N LEU A 133 -0.43 -14.47 50.36
CA LEU A 133 -0.95 -15.50 49.43
C LEU A 133 -2.11 -14.96 48.58
N PHE A 134 -3.07 -14.26 49.17
CA PHE A 134 -4.16 -13.64 48.41
C PHE A 134 -3.66 -12.60 47.41
N ILE A 135 -2.76 -11.71 47.84
CA ILE A 135 -2.15 -10.71 46.95
C ILE A 135 -1.43 -11.39 45.80
N PHE A 136 -0.69 -12.47 46.04
CA PHE A 136 -0.01 -13.22 45.00
C PHE A 136 -0.98 -13.86 43.99
N ILE A 137 -2.09 -14.41 44.47
CA ILE A 137 -3.12 -14.99 43.58
C ILE A 137 -3.73 -13.89 42.70
N TYR A 138 -4.13 -12.75 43.26
CA TYR A 138 -4.70 -11.66 42.47
C TYR A 138 -3.69 -11.06 41.49
N THR A 139 -2.44 -10.89 41.90
CA THR A 139 -1.39 -10.37 41.03
C THR A 139 -1.01 -11.34 39.92
N SER A 140 -0.99 -12.66 40.17
CA SER A 140 -0.70 -13.66 39.13
C SER A 140 -1.77 -13.68 38.03
N HIS A 141 -3.06 -13.67 38.39
CA HIS A 141 -4.15 -13.52 37.43
C HIS A 141 -4.07 -12.20 36.66
N GLY A 142 -3.79 -11.09 37.36
CA GLY A 142 -3.62 -9.78 36.75
C GLY A 142 -2.48 -9.75 35.73
N ILE A 143 -1.34 -10.39 36.04
CA ILE A 143 -0.21 -10.53 35.12
C ILE A 143 -0.59 -11.37 33.90
N CYS A 144 -1.31 -12.48 34.06
CA CYS A 144 -1.76 -13.30 32.93
C CYS A 144 -2.69 -12.53 31.98
N ILE A 145 -3.63 -11.74 32.52
CA ILE A 145 -4.52 -10.87 31.74
C ILE A 145 -3.72 -9.79 31.03
N LEU A 146 -2.80 -9.13 31.73
CA LEU A 146 -1.99 -8.04 31.17
C LEU A 146 -1.09 -8.55 30.03
N VAL A 147 -0.36 -9.65 30.24
CA VAL A 147 0.56 -10.19 29.24
C VAL A 147 -0.19 -10.75 28.03
N SER A 148 -1.29 -11.49 28.24
CA SER A 148 -2.13 -11.95 27.13
C SER A 148 -2.74 -10.79 26.34
N GLY A 149 -3.15 -9.72 27.02
CA GLY A 149 -3.63 -8.48 26.40
C GLY A 149 -2.57 -7.83 25.50
N LEU A 150 -1.37 -7.59 26.04
CA LEU A 150 -0.27 -6.97 25.30
C LEU A 150 0.15 -7.80 24.07
N LEU A 151 0.32 -9.11 24.23
CA LEU A 151 0.73 -10.00 23.14
C LEU A 151 -0.38 -10.13 22.08
N GLY A 152 -1.65 -10.20 22.49
CA GLY A 152 -2.78 -10.25 21.57
C GLY A 152 -2.91 -8.95 20.76
N ILE A 153 -2.75 -7.79 21.40
CA ILE A 153 -2.77 -6.48 20.73
C ILE A 153 -1.61 -6.40 19.74
N SER A 154 -0.41 -6.81 20.14
CA SER A 154 0.76 -6.84 19.26
C SER A 154 0.53 -7.70 18.02
N LYS A 155 -0.07 -8.89 18.18
CA LYS A 155 -0.44 -9.78 17.08
C LYS A 155 -1.42 -9.10 16.11
N HIS A 156 -2.51 -8.52 16.61
CA HIS A 156 -3.54 -7.93 15.76
C HIS A 156 -3.08 -6.66 15.06
N LYS A 157 -2.31 -5.82 15.75
CA LYS A 157 -1.70 -4.64 15.13
C LYS A 157 -0.84 -5.03 13.94
N PHE A 158 -0.01 -6.06 14.09
CA PHE A 158 0.87 -6.50 13.02
C PHE A 158 0.13 -7.09 11.82
N ILE A 159 -0.91 -7.90 12.06
CA ILE A 159 -1.76 -8.45 10.99
C ILE A 159 -2.36 -7.31 10.16
N ILE A 160 -2.92 -6.30 10.82
CA ILE A 160 -3.55 -5.16 10.15
C ILE A 160 -2.53 -4.31 9.37
N GLU A 161 -1.35 -4.07 9.93
CA GLU A 161 -0.30 -3.32 9.22
C GLU A 161 0.15 -4.03 7.94
N ASN A 162 0.29 -5.36 7.97
CA ASN A 162 0.61 -6.14 6.75
C ASN A 162 -0.53 -6.16 5.74
N ASP A 163 -1.77 -6.33 6.19
CA ASP A 163 -2.94 -6.30 5.33
C ASP A 163 -3.05 -4.94 4.63
N LEU A 164 -2.77 -3.84 5.33
CA LEU A 164 -2.73 -2.50 4.75
C LEU A 164 -1.64 -2.36 3.67
N ILE A 165 -0.42 -2.83 3.93
CA ILE A 165 0.67 -2.80 2.93
C ILE A 165 0.29 -3.61 1.69
N LEU A 166 -0.30 -4.80 1.88
CA LEU A 166 -0.77 -5.64 0.77
C LEU A 166 -1.87 -4.93 -0.02
N LEU A 167 -2.87 -4.36 0.66
CA LEU A 167 -3.97 -3.62 0.00
C LEU A 167 -3.45 -2.41 -0.78
N GLU A 168 -2.46 -1.68 -0.26
CA GLU A 168 -1.82 -0.57 -0.98
C GLU A 168 -1.11 -1.05 -2.25
N SER A 169 -0.41 -2.19 -2.20
CA SER A 169 0.23 -2.77 -3.39
C SER A 169 -0.79 -3.21 -4.45
N ILE A 170 -1.86 -3.89 -4.04
CA ILE A 170 -2.95 -4.33 -4.92
C ILE A 170 -3.63 -3.13 -5.55
N LYS A 171 -3.88 -2.07 -4.76
CA LYS A 171 -4.45 -0.82 -5.28
C LYS A 171 -3.53 -0.18 -6.32
N LYS A 172 -2.23 -0.06 -6.03
CA LYS A 172 -1.26 0.49 -7.00
C LYS A 172 -1.26 -0.31 -8.30
N GLU A 173 -1.27 -1.64 -8.21
CA GLU A 173 -1.34 -2.51 -9.39
C GLU A 173 -2.67 -2.37 -10.14
N THR A 174 -3.78 -2.27 -9.42
CA THR A 174 -5.12 -2.09 -10.03
C THR A 174 -5.23 -0.75 -10.73
N ASP A 175 -4.71 0.33 -10.12
CA ASP A 175 -4.66 1.65 -10.72
C ASP A 175 -3.75 1.64 -11.98
N MET A 176 -2.64 0.91 -11.95
CA MET A 176 -1.79 0.67 -13.15
C MET A 176 -2.54 -0.10 -14.24
N ASN A 177 -3.27 -1.15 -13.91
CA ASN A 177 -4.02 -1.91 -14.90
C ASN A 177 -5.19 -1.09 -15.48
N LEU A 178 -5.81 -0.24 -14.67
CA LEU A 178 -6.82 0.71 -15.13
C LEU A 178 -6.21 1.74 -16.09
N LEU A 179 -5.01 2.25 -15.79
CA LEU A 179 -4.25 3.12 -16.70
C LEU A 179 -3.98 2.43 -18.04
N LYS A 180 -3.49 1.19 -18.00
CA LYS A 180 -3.23 0.39 -19.21
C LYS A 180 -4.49 0.15 -20.03
N SER A 181 -5.60 -0.22 -19.39
CA SER A 181 -6.88 -0.47 -20.09
C SER A 181 -7.50 0.77 -20.73
N LYS A 182 -7.08 1.97 -20.32
CA LYS A 182 -7.47 3.22 -20.98
C LYS A 182 -6.71 3.49 -22.28
N VAL A 183 -5.65 2.74 -22.58
CA VAL A 183 -5.08 2.68 -23.93
C VAL A 183 -6.11 1.97 -24.82
N ASN A 184 -6.88 2.79 -25.51
CA ASN A 184 -8.27 2.54 -25.86
C ASN A 184 -8.46 1.41 -26.90
N PRO A 185 -9.04 0.25 -26.54
CA PRO A 185 -9.37 -0.82 -27.50
C PRO A 185 -10.37 -0.34 -28.56
N HIS A 186 -11.23 0.62 -28.23
CA HIS A 186 -12.23 1.17 -29.13
C HIS A 186 -11.62 2.12 -30.16
N PHE A 187 -10.55 2.87 -29.82
CA PHE A 187 -9.79 3.64 -30.81
C PHE A 187 -9.08 2.70 -31.80
N LEU A 188 -8.47 1.62 -31.29
CA LEU A 188 -7.82 0.59 -32.10
C LEU A 188 -8.83 -0.12 -33.03
N LEU A 189 -10.01 -0.49 -32.53
CA LEU A 189 -11.08 -1.09 -33.33
C LEU A 189 -11.65 -0.12 -34.38
N ASN A 190 -11.83 1.16 -34.04
CA ASN A 190 -12.31 2.15 -34.98
C ASN A 190 -11.29 2.45 -36.09
N THR A 191 -10.00 2.37 -35.77
CA THR A 191 -8.92 2.49 -36.76
C THR A 191 -8.87 1.28 -37.69
N LEU A 192 -9.03 0.07 -37.15
CA LEU A 192 -9.22 -1.17 -37.93
C LEU A 192 -10.42 -1.09 -38.88
N ASN A 193 -11.57 -0.62 -38.38
CA ASN A 193 -12.79 -0.48 -39.17
C ASN A 193 -12.64 0.55 -40.30
N ASN A 194 -11.94 1.67 -40.06
CA ASN A 194 -11.68 2.67 -41.09
C ASN A 194 -10.74 2.14 -42.19
N ILE A 195 -9.74 1.32 -41.86
CA ILE A 195 -8.88 0.67 -42.85
C ILE A 195 -9.65 -0.39 -43.64
N TYR A 196 -10.51 -1.17 -42.98
CA TYR A 196 -11.38 -2.15 -43.64
C TYR A 196 -12.36 -1.48 -44.63
N ALA A 197 -12.85 -0.28 -44.32
CA ALA A 197 -13.74 0.49 -45.18
C ALA A 197 -13.05 1.08 -46.44
N ILE A 198 -11.72 1.06 -46.52
CA ILE A 198 -10.91 1.57 -47.64
C ILE A 198 -10.57 0.44 -48.66
N GLY A 199 -11.13 -0.75 -48.47
CA GLY A 199 -10.88 -1.93 -49.31
C GLY A 199 -11.49 -1.86 -50.71
N ASP A 200 -10.61 -1.69 -51.72
CA ASP A 200 -10.58 -2.50 -52.96
C ASP A 200 -9.36 -2.21 -53.87
N ASN A 201 -8.50 -1.21 -53.58
CA ASN A 201 -7.25 -0.96 -54.31
C ASN A 201 -6.09 -0.54 -53.39
N ILE A 202 -5.18 -1.48 -53.08
CA ILE A 202 -4.01 -1.25 -52.23
C ILE A 202 -2.94 -0.45 -52.99
N ASN A 203 -2.74 0.80 -52.57
CA ASN A 203 -1.62 1.67 -52.98
C ASN A 203 -0.62 1.87 -51.81
N GLU A 204 0.53 2.51 -52.05
CA GLU A 204 1.58 2.75 -51.04
C GLU A 204 1.06 3.43 -49.75
N LEU A 205 0.06 4.32 -49.87
CA LEU A 205 -0.55 5.00 -48.73
C LEU A 205 -1.34 4.05 -47.80
N GLN A 206 -1.99 3.03 -48.37
CA GLN A 206 -2.70 2.01 -47.58
C GLN A 206 -1.72 1.10 -46.83
N SER A 207 -0.60 0.71 -47.46
CA SER A 207 0.45 -0.07 -46.79
C SER A 207 1.09 0.70 -45.62
N GLN A 208 1.32 2.01 -45.77
CA GLN A 208 1.84 2.85 -44.68
C GLN A 208 0.86 2.96 -43.50
N SER A 209 -0.44 3.03 -43.79
CA SER A 209 -1.50 3.07 -42.76
C SER A 209 -1.51 1.80 -41.90
N VAL A 210 -1.38 0.64 -42.53
CA VAL A 210 -1.32 -0.67 -41.86
C VAL A 210 -0.06 -0.79 -41.01
N LEU A 211 1.09 -0.31 -41.50
CA LEU A 211 2.35 -0.29 -40.74
C LEU A 211 2.26 0.59 -39.49
N ASN A 212 1.76 1.82 -39.62
CA ASN A 212 1.59 2.73 -38.48
C ASN A 212 0.63 2.14 -37.42
N LEU A 213 -0.47 1.51 -37.86
CA LEU A 213 -1.38 0.82 -36.94
C LEU A 213 -0.73 -0.40 -36.27
N SER A 214 0.04 -1.20 -37.01
CA SER A 214 0.77 -2.34 -36.45
C SER A 214 1.75 -1.92 -35.37
N GLN A 215 2.45 -0.80 -35.57
CA GLN A 215 3.34 -0.22 -34.56
C GLN A 215 2.57 0.21 -33.30
N LEU A 216 1.44 0.91 -33.46
CA LEU A 216 0.55 1.29 -32.34
C LEU A 216 0.02 0.08 -31.56
N LEU A 217 -0.35 -0.98 -32.26
CA LEU A 217 -0.80 -2.24 -31.65
C LEU A 217 0.32 -2.93 -30.89
N GLN A 218 1.50 -3.07 -31.50
CA GLN A 218 2.66 -3.69 -30.85
C GLN A 218 3.05 -2.94 -29.58
N TYR A 219 3.04 -1.61 -29.62
CA TYR A 219 3.28 -0.79 -28.44
C TYR A 219 2.25 -1.00 -27.35
N THR A 220 0.97 -1.02 -27.70
CA THR A 220 -0.11 -1.24 -26.73
C THR A 220 0.02 -2.61 -26.07
N ILE A 221 0.41 -3.65 -26.82
CA ILE A 221 0.52 -5.03 -26.33
C ILE A 221 1.81 -5.29 -25.55
N TYR A 222 2.95 -4.78 -26.02
CA TYR A 222 4.27 -5.15 -25.48
C TYR A 222 4.91 -4.06 -24.63
N GLU A 223 4.74 -2.79 -24.99
CA GLU A 223 5.45 -1.69 -24.35
C GLU A 223 4.70 -1.15 -23.13
N THR A 224 3.36 -1.26 -23.10
CA THR A 224 2.58 -0.89 -21.90
C THR A 224 2.77 -1.86 -20.72
N ASP A 225 3.31 -3.05 -20.97
CA ASP A 225 3.64 -4.02 -19.93
C ASP A 225 5.00 -3.80 -19.28
N HIS A 226 5.87 -3.00 -19.91
CA HIS A 226 7.12 -2.57 -19.30
C HIS A 226 6.89 -1.48 -18.25
N LYS A 227 7.73 -1.50 -17.21
CA LYS A 227 7.68 -0.49 -16.13
C LYS A 227 8.08 0.90 -16.64
N ARG A 228 9.03 0.95 -17.58
CA ARG A 228 9.49 2.15 -18.28
C ARG A 228 9.93 1.77 -19.70
N ILE A 229 9.93 2.75 -20.59
CA ILE A 229 10.35 2.64 -22.00
C ILE A 229 11.17 3.88 -22.39
N SER A 230 12.00 3.77 -23.42
CA SER A 230 12.81 4.90 -23.88
C SER A 230 11.95 6.02 -24.47
N ILE A 231 12.43 7.26 -24.35
CA ILE A 231 11.80 8.44 -24.95
C ILE A 231 11.65 8.27 -26.47
N SER A 232 12.66 7.70 -27.12
CA SER A 232 12.64 7.37 -28.55
C SER A 232 11.40 6.54 -28.95
N LYS A 233 11.03 5.52 -28.16
CA LYS A 233 9.83 4.70 -28.41
C LYS A 233 8.52 5.49 -28.25
N GLU A 234 8.44 6.37 -27.26
CA GLU A 234 7.28 7.27 -27.09
C GLU A 234 7.15 8.26 -28.25
N LEU A 235 8.27 8.81 -28.72
CA LEU A 235 8.30 9.71 -29.88
C LEU A 235 7.92 8.99 -31.18
N GLN A 236 8.38 7.76 -31.36
CA GLN A 236 7.96 6.91 -32.47
C GLN A 236 6.44 6.69 -32.46
N MET A 237 5.87 6.54 -31.27
CA MET A 237 4.45 6.29 -31.08
C MET A 237 3.57 7.50 -31.44
N ILE A 238 3.94 8.69 -30.99
CA ILE A 238 3.23 9.92 -31.38
C ILE A 238 3.36 10.20 -32.89
N LYS A 239 4.52 9.89 -33.51
CA LYS A 239 4.71 9.97 -34.97
C LYS A 239 3.78 9.00 -35.72
N ALA A 240 3.70 7.74 -35.28
CA ALA A 240 2.81 6.75 -35.86
C ALA A 240 1.33 7.17 -35.77
N LEU A 241 0.91 7.68 -34.61
CA LEU A 241 -0.43 8.22 -34.41
C LEU A 241 -0.72 9.41 -35.33
N THR A 242 0.25 10.30 -35.48
CA THR A 242 0.14 11.46 -36.40
C THR A 242 -0.05 11.01 -37.83
N GLY A 243 0.71 10.01 -38.28
CA GLY A 243 0.57 9.46 -39.63
C GLY A 243 -0.84 8.98 -39.92
N LEU A 244 -1.50 8.32 -38.95
CA LEU A 244 -2.89 7.90 -39.09
C LEU A 244 -3.87 9.08 -39.19
N TYR A 245 -3.69 10.12 -38.36
CA TYR A 245 -4.53 11.32 -38.42
C TYR A 245 -4.34 12.09 -39.72
N GLN A 246 -3.09 12.24 -40.19
CA GLN A 246 -2.78 12.84 -41.48
C GLN A 246 -3.51 12.11 -42.61
N LEU A 247 -3.38 10.78 -42.68
CA LEU A 247 -4.03 9.95 -43.69
C LEU A 247 -5.55 10.10 -43.68
N LYS A 248 -6.17 10.08 -42.50
CA LYS A 248 -7.62 10.28 -42.33
C LYS A 248 -8.10 11.62 -42.89
N HIS A 249 -7.27 12.65 -42.84
CA HIS A 249 -7.58 14.00 -43.30
C HIS A 249 -6.83 14.40 -44.58
N GLY A 250 -6.44 13.42 -45.41
CA GLY A 250 -5.84 13.68 -46.72
C GLY A 250 -4.48 14.38 -46.69
N ASN A 251 -3.70 14.18 -45.62
CA ASN A 251 -2.39 14.78 -45.36
C ASN A 251 -2.38 16.32 -45.32
N ALA A 252 -3.49 16.93 -44.88
CA ALA A 252 -3.66 18.38 -44.83
C ALA A 252 -3.55 18.98 -43.41
N LEU A 253 -3.19 18.19 -42.39
CA LEU A 253 -3.14 18.69 -41.01
C LEU A 253 -1.84 19.46 -40.75
N ASN A 254 -1.95 20.59 -40.05
CA ASN A 254 -0.79 21.38 -39.63
C ASN A 254 -0.22 20.84 -38.30
N ILE A 255 0.62 19.82 -38.38
CA ILE A 255 1.27 19.19 -37.23
C ILE A 255 2.78 19.25 -37.42
N GLN A 256 3.49 19.88 -36.47
CA GLN A 256 4.93 20.10 -36.54
C GLN A 256 5.66 19.43 -35.37
N PHE A 257 6.78 18.79 -35.69
CA PHE A 257 7.68 18.18 -34.72
C PHE A 257 9.02 18.93 -34.78
N ASP A 258 9.29 19.74 -33.76
CA ASP A 258 10.46 20.60 -33.68
C ASP A 258 11.48 20.02 -32.71
N PHE A 259 12.11 18.92 -33.12
CA PHE A 259 13.22 18.31 -32.41
C PHE A 259 14.06 17.46 -33.36
N ILE A 260 15.30 17.20 -32.95
CA ILE A 260 16.24 16.32 -33.63
C ILE A 260 16.39 15.07 -32.78
N GLU A 261 16.41 13.89 -33.40
CA GLU A 261 16.68 12.64 -32.68
C GLU A 261 18.13 12.64 -32.20
N GLU A 262 18.33 12.44 -30.90
CA GLU A 262 19.63 12.46 -30.23
C GLU A 262 19.79 11.20 -29.36
N ASP A 263 21.03 10.73 -29.18
CA ASP A 263 21.33 9.45 -28.52
C ASP A 263 20.76 9.32 -27.09
N TRP A 264 20.67 10.44 -26.35
CA TRP A 264 20.10 10.43 -24.98
C TRP A 264 18.63 10.01 -24.95
N MET A 265 17.90 10.13 -26.06
CA MET A 265 16.51 9.72 -26.16
C MET A 265 16.32 8.20 -26.06
N ASP A 266 17.36 7.42 -26.34
CA ASP A 266 17.36 5.96 -26.15
C ASP A 266 17.77 5.55 -24.72
N GLU A 267 18.55 6.38 -24.03
CA GLU A 267 19.04 6.11 -22.67
C GLU A 267 18.05 6.53 -21.58
N VAL A 268 17.27 7.59 -21.82
CA VAL A 268 16.31 8.10 -20.85
C VAL A 268 14.99 7.33 -20.96
N GLU A 269 14.59 6.73 -19.84
CA GLU A 269 13.34 5.97 -19.75
C GLU A 269 12.25 6.71 -18.97
N ILE A 270 11.01 6.62 -19.47
CA ILE A 270 9.81 7.16 -18.84
C ILE A 270 8.72 6.08 -18.73
N PRO A 271 7.75 6.21 -17.81
CA PRO A 271 6.57 5.34 -17.81
C PRO A 271 5.85 5.41 -19.17
N PRO A 272 5.36 4.27 -19.69
CA PRO A 272 4.72 4.23 -21.00
C PRO A 272 3.41 5.04 -21.04
N ALA A 273 3.08 5.48 -22.25
CA ALA A 273 1.92 6.27 -22.64
C ALA A 273 1.87 7.70 -22.08
N VAL A 274 2.96 8.23 -21.51
CA VAL A 274 2.97 9.59 -20.94
C VAL A 274 2.92 10.63 -22.06
N PHE A 275 3.86 10.58 -23.01
CA PHE A 275 3.88 11.51 -24.15
C PHE A 275 2.70 11.26 -25.08
N LEU A 276 2.37 9.98 -25.33
CA LEU A 276 1.20 9.61 -26.11
C LEU A 276 -0.10 10.25 -25.58
N THR A 277 -0.34 10.19 -24.26
CA THR A 277 -1.57 10.75 -23.68
C THR A 277 -1.58 12.28 -23.76
N LEU A 278 -0.45 12.96 -23.54
CA LEU A 278 -0.35 14.41 -23.71
C LEU A 278 -0.62 14.83 -25.16
N TYR A 279 -0.07 14.08 -26.11
CA TYR A 279 -0.27 14.30 -27.54
C TYR A 279 -1.71 14.00 -27.99
N GLU A 280 -2.34 12.94 -27.49
CA GLU A 280 -3.75 12.63 -27.76
C GLU A 280 -4.68 13.74 -27.27
N ASN A 281 -4.38 14.33 -26.10
CA ASN A 281 -5.13 15.49 -25.62
C ASN A 281 -5.02 16.67 -26.61
N ALA A 282 -3.83 16.95 -27.15
CA ALA A 282 -3.65 17.98 -28.16
C ALA A 282 -4.45 17.68 -29.45
N LEU A 283 -4.43 16.44 -29.94
CA LEU A 283 -5.25 16.02 -31.10
C LEU A 283 -6.74 16.21 -30.86
N LYS A 284 -7.22 15.85 -29.67
CA LYS A 284 -8.64 15.92 -29.32
C LYS A 284 -9.16 17.35 -29.19
N HIS A 285 -8.35 18.25 -28.64
CA HIS A 285 -8.78 19.61 -28.30
C HIS A 285 -8.34 20.68 -29.31
N SER A 286 -7.50 20.32 -30.29
CA SER A 286 -7.04 21.23 -31.33
C SER A 286 -8.09 21.61 -32.38
N ALA A 287 -9.21 20.89 -32.42
CA ALA A 287 -10.16 20.88 -33.55
C ALA A 287 -9.48 20.59 -34.91
N ILE A 288 -8.32 19.94 -34.89
CA ILE A 288 -7.55 19.63 -36.10
C ILE A 288 -8.35 18.74 -37.05
N GLY A 289 -8.37 19.12 -38.32
CA GLY A 289 -9.17 18.48 -39.35
C GLY A 289 -10.61 18.98 -39.48
N ASN A 290 -11.09 19.82 -38.54
CA ASN A 290 -12.37 20.52 -38.65
C ASN A 290 -12.18 22.03 -38.87
N ASP A 291 -11.18 22.62 -38.21
CA ASP A 291 -10.79 24.02 -38.40
C ASP A 291 -9.51 24.10 -39.27
N PRO A 292 -9.54 24.80 -40.42
CA PRO A 292 -8.36 24.99 -41.28
C PRO A 292 -7.20 25.74 -40.62
N GLU A 293 -7.45 26.55 -39.59
CA GLU A 293 -6.41 27.27 -38.83
C GLU A 293 -5.84 26.44 -37.68
N ALA A 294 -6.37 25.24 -37.43
CA ALA A 294 -5.92 24.39 -36.34
C ALA A 294 -4.49 23.87 -36.55
N TRP A 295 -3.72 23.84 -35.46
CA TRP A 295 -2.34 23.38 -35.47
C TRP A 295 -1.94 22.68 -34.18
N ILE A 296 -0.92 21.82 -34.29
CA ILE A 296 -0.25 21.17 -33.16
C ILE A 296 1.26 21.27 -33.35
N GLN A 297 1.98 21.62 -32.29
CA GLN A 297 3.44 21.70 -32.28
C GLN A 297 3.97 20.86 -31.12
N VAL A 298 4.95 20.01 -31.40
CA VAL A 298 5.59 19.14 -30.41
C VAL A 298 7.09 19.45 -30.39
N ASN A 299 7.62 19.71 -29.20
CA ASN A 299 9.03 19.99 -28.98
C ASN A 299 9.56 19.11 -27.84
N ILE A 300 10.79 18.63 -27.98
CA ILE A 300 11.53 17.99 -26.90
C ILE A 300 12.97 18.48 -26.90
N MET A 301 13.49 18.79 -25.72
CA MET A 301 14.84 19.32 -25.56
C MET A 301 15.46 18.87 -24.25
N LEU A 302 16.78 18.76 -24.24
CA LEU A 302 17.58 18.50 -23.06
C LEU A 302 18.37 19.77 -22.69
N GLU A 303 18.09 20.35 -21.52
CA GLU A 303 18.78 21.53 -21.00
C GLU A 303 19.53 21.19 -19.73
N GLY A 304 20.82 20.86 -19.87
CA GLY A 304 21.66 20.39 -18.77
C GLY A 304 21.17 19.04 -18.26
N ASP A 305 20.64 19.02 -17.04
CA ASP A 305 20.17 17.81 -16.35
C ASP A 305 18.63 17.69 -16.32
N LYS A 306 17.97 18.43 -17.22
CA LYS A 306 16.51 18.48 -17.31
C LYS A 306 16.04 18.26 -18.73
N MET A 307 15.26 17.21 -18.93
CA MET A 307 14.52 17.00 -20.17
C MET A 307 13.19 17.76 -20.09
N ARG A 308 12.82 18.44 -21.18
CA ARG A 308 11.53 19.10 -21.34
C ARG A 308 10.82 18.59 -22.58
N PHE A 309 9.60 18.11 -22.40
CA PHE A 309 8.68 17.75 -23.46
C PHE A 309 7.50 18.74 -23.46
N ILE A 310 7.26 19.38 -24.59
CA ILE A 310 6.25 20.44 -24.73
C ILE A 310 5.34 20.06 -25.90
N VAL A 311 4.02 20.10 -25.65
CA VAL A 311 3.00 19.98 -26.69
C VAL A 311 2.11 21.20 -26.63
N GLN A 312 1.98 21.88 -27.76
CA GLN A 312 1.13 23.05 -27.93
C GLN A 312 0.08 22.78 -29.00
N ASN A 313 -1.12 23.31 -28.80
CA ASN A 313 -2.18 23.24 -29.80
C ASN A 313 -3.06 24.49 -29.82
N SER A 314 -3.65 24.76 -30.97
CA SER A 314 -4.72 25.75 -31.12
C SER A 314 -5.95 25.35 -30.30
N ILE A 315 -6.74 26.32 -29.82
CA ILE A 315 -8.05 26.09 -29.20
C ILE A 315 -9.11 26.66 -30.14
N SER A 316 -10.15 25.89 -30.44
CA SER A 316 -11.28 26.37 -31.23
C SER A 316 -12.02 27.50 -30.50
N GLY A 317 -12.53 28.48 -31.25
CA GLY A 317 -13.34 29.58 -30.69
C GLY A 317 -14.63 29.12 -30.00
N SER A 318 -15.10 27.89 -30.25
CA SER A 318 -16.23 27.28 -29.54
C SER A 318 -15.90 26.80 -28.12
N ASP A 319 -14.62 26.51 -27.84
CA ASP A 319 -14.16 25.93 -26.58
C ASP A 319 -13.60 26.97 -25.60
N GLU A 320 -13.48 28.25 -26.01
CA GLU A 320 -13.07 29.38 -25.15
C GLU A 320 -13.87 29.47 -23.85
N ILE A 321 -15.12 28.99 -23.84
CA ILE A 321 -16.04 29.02 -22.70
C ILE A 321 -15.78 27.86 -21.70
N ASN A 322 -15.18 26.75 -22.14
CA ASN A 322 -14.99 25.52 -21.34
C ASN A 322 -13.53 25.23 -20.94
N VAL A 323 -12.56 26.00 -21.43
CA VAL A 323 -11.11 25.76 -21.21
C VAL A 323 -10.74 25.62 -19.73
N HIS A 324 -11.41 26.34 -18.83
CA HIS A 324 -11.15 26.27 -17.38
C HIS A 324 -11.79 25.07 -16.66
N TYR A 325 -12.77 24.39 -17.25
CA TYR A 325 -13.49 23.29 -16.61
C TYR A 325 -13.18 21.91 -17.22
N GLU A 326 -12.94 21.80 -18.53
CA GLU A 326 -12.76 20.51 -19.21
C GLU A 326 -11.30 20.02 -19.32
N TYR A 327 -10.30 20.91 -19.28
CA TYR A 327 -8.89 20.51 -19.32
C TYR A 327 -8.37 19.86 -18.02
N LYS A 328 -9.24 19.65 -17.02
CA LYS A 328 -9.03 18.68 -15.92
C LYS A 328 -9.42 17.26 -16.36
N GLY A 329 -8.98 16.86 -17.54
CA GLY A 329 -9.27 15.54 -18.09
C GLY A 329 -8.77 14.42 -17.17
N ILE A 330 -9.53 13.32 -17.14
CA ILE A 330 -9.16 12.09 -16.42
C ILE A 330 -7.72 11.66 -16.79
N GLY A 331 -7.30 11.85 -18.05
CA GLY A 331 -5.94 11.54 -18.54
C GLY A 331 -4.83 12.31 -17.83
N LEU A 332 -4.94 13.64 -17.65
CA LEU A 332 -3.91 14.43 -16.96
C LEU A 332 -3.81 14.08 -15.47
N THR A 333 -4.94 13.81 -14.82
CA THR A 333 -4.97 13.36 -13.42
C THR A 333 -4.25 12.02 -13.27
N LEU A 334 -4.49 11.12 -14.22
CA LEU A 334 -3.88 9.80 -14.30
C LEU A 334 -2.37 9.85 -14.57
N ILE A 335 -1.90 10.71 -15.49
CA ILE A 335 -0.47 10.92 -15.72
C ILE A 335 0.21 11.42 -14.43
N ARG A 336 -0.38 12.39 -13.73
CA ARG A 336 0.18 12.88 -12.46
C ARG A 336 0.30 11.77 -11.42
N GLN A 337 -0.73 10.91 -11.31
CA GLN A 337 -0.68 9.75 -10.41
C GLN A 337 0.43 8.78 -10.81
N LEU A 338 0.53 8.42 -12.08
CA LEU A 338 1.58 7.54 -12.61
C LEU A 338 2.99 8.09 -12.34
N MET A 339 3.21 9.36 -12.65
CA MET A 339 4.51 10.02 -12.48
C MET A 339 4.89 10.15 -11.00
N ASN A 340 3.94 10.43 -10.11
CA ASN A 340 4.17 10.42 -8.67
C ASN A 340 4.63 9.05 -8.17
N ILE A 341 4.08 7.99 -8.74
CA ILE A 341 4.32 6.61 -8.32
C ILE A 341 5.65 6.06 -8.84
N GLU A 342 6.04 6.40 -10.07
CA GLU A 342 7.18 5.78 -10.76
C GLU A 342 8.43 6.65 -10.82
N ILE A 343 8.31 7.98 -10.71
CA ILE A 343 9.43 8.93 -10.77
C ILE A 343 9.60 9.69 -9.44
N GLY A 344 8.49 9.97 -8.75
CA GLY A 344 8.47 10.70 -7.48
C GLY A 344 8.27 12.21 -7.68
N THR A 345 7.58 12.85 -6.74
CA THR A 345 7.10 14.25 -6.84
C THR A 345 8.20 15.29 -7.01
N ASP A 346 9.41 15.00 -6.55
CA ASP A 346 10.53 15.97 -6.55
C ASP A 346 11.35 15.92 -7.86
N ASN A 347 11.11 14.91 -8.69
CA ASN A 347 11.91 14.60 -9.88
C ASN A 347 11.20 14.96 -11.20
N TYR A 348 9.95 15.41 -11.16
CA TYR A 348 9.24 15.87 -12.35
C TYR A 348 8.32 17.07 -12.07
N SER A 349 7.96 17.82 -13.10
CA SER A 349 6.95 18.87 -13.07
C SER A 349 6.08 18.80 -14.32
N LEU A 350 4.77 18.68 -14.15
CA LEU A 350 3.78 18.72 -15.23
C LEU A 350 2.91 19.97 -15.11
N GLN A 351 3.13 20.93 -16.00
CA GLN A 351 2.41 22.20 -16.07
C GLN A 351 1.53 22.23 -17.31
N THR A 352 0.38 22.88 -17.18
CA THR A 352 -0.56 23.08 -18.27
C THR A 352 -1.03 24.52 -18.22
N ASP A 353 -0.96 25.21 -19.34
CA ASP A 353 -1.38 26.60 -19.46
C ASP A 353 -2.28 26.77 -20.68
N ALA A 354 -3.21 27.72 -20.60
CA ALA A 354 -4.10 28.07 -21.68
C ALA A 354 -4.16 29.60 -21.77
N GLN A 355 -3.57 30.16 -22.83
CA GLN A 355 -3.53 31.60 -23.07
C GLN A 355 -4.15 31.92 -24.43
N GLY A 356 -5.28 32.63 -24.41
CA GLY A 356 -6.02 32.98 -25.63
C GLY A 356 -6.45 31.73 -26.40
N LYS A 357 -5.98 31.59 -27.64
CA LYS A 357 -6.28 30.46 -28.54
C LYS A 357 -5.21 29.36 -28.52
N VAL A 358 -4.36 29.32 -27.50
CA VAL A 358 -3.27 28.33 -27.40
C VAL A 358 -3.36 27.59 -26.07
N TYR A 359 -3.31 26.26 -26.14
CA TYR A 359 -3.11 25.38 -25.01
C TYR A 359 -1.68 24.81 -25.05
N GLN A 360 -1.02 24.74 -23.89
CA GLN A 360 0.30 24.15 -23.74
C GLN A 360 0.28 23.15 -22.58
N ALA A 361 0.84 21.97 -22.83
CA ALA A 361 1.24 21.02 -21.79
C ALA A 361 2.77 20.86 -21.82
N GLU A 362 3.40 21.02 -20.65
CA GLU A 362 4.84 20.92 -20.48
C GLU A 362 5.16 19.91 -19.38
N LEU A 363 5.92 18.88 -19.73
CA LEU A 363 6.50 17.92 -18.80
C LEU A 363 8.01 18.15 -18.71
N SER A 364 8.47 18.52 -17.52
CA SER A 364 9.89 18.58 -17.18
C SER A 364 10.28 17.38 -16.32
N LEU A 365 11.35 16.69 -16.69
CA LEU A 365 11.93 15.57 -15.94
C LEU A 365 13.37 15.92 -15.57
N LYS A 366 13.74 15.69 -14.31
CA LYS A 366 15.14 15.74 -13.87
C LYS A 366 15.76 14.36 -14.10
N LEU A 367 16.88 14.32 -14.82
CA LEU A 367 17.56 13.07 -15.20
C LEU A 367 18.45 12.52 -14.07
#